data_AF-A0A7K9ETM4-F1
#
_entry.id   AF-A0A7K9ETM4-F1
#
_cell.length_a   1.000
_cell.length_b   1.000
_cell.length_c   1.000
_cell.angle_alpha   90.00
_cell.angle_beta   90.00
_cell.angle_gamma   90.00
#
_symmetry.space_group_name_H-M   'P 1'
#
loop_
_entity.id
_entity.type
_entity.pdbx_description
1 polymer ?
#
loop_
_entity_poly.entity_id
_entity_poly.type
_entity_poly.pdbx_seq_one_letter_code
_entity_poly.pdbx_strand_id
1 'polypeptide(L)'
;VDNSSNWAVCGKSSGVISMPVAARATHKVHMEVMPLFAGYLPFPDVRLFKYLPHHSAHSMQLDADSWIENDNLSVDKNVDDQADSSSIRSRSSLHSAASGEHKGLPMPRLQSFSSGQVFNCSTGMQILV
;
A
#
# COMPACT_ATOMS: atom_id res chain seq x y z
N VAL A 1 -1.50 10.38 25.86
CA VAL A 1 -0.24 9.63 25.73
C VAL A 1 0.46 10.23 24.54
N ASP A 2 1.53 10.96 24.82
CA ASP A 2 2.40 11.59 23.85
C ASP A 2 3.02 10.55 22.92
N ASN A 3 2.94 10.77 21.61
CA ASN A 3 3.46 9.86 20.57
C ASN A 3 5.01 9.90 20.48
N SER A 4 5.70 10.18 21.58
CA SER A 4 7.17 10.16 21.60
C SER A 4 7.63 8.70 21.61
N SER A 5 8.21 8.24 20.50
CA SER A 5 8.82 6.91 20.45
C SER A 5 10.06 6.92 21.34
N ASN A 6 10.17 6.00 22.29
CA ASN A 6 11.37 5.82 23.13
C ASN A 6 12.57 5.22 22.35
N TRP A 7 12.33 4.83 21.09
CA TRP A 7 13.26 4.11 20.23
C TRP A 7 13.43 4.82 18.89
N ALA A 8 14.67 4.86 18.40
CA ALA A 8 14.99 5.07 16.99
C ALA A 8 15.12 3.72 16.28
N VAL A 9 14.62 3.60 15.05
CA VAL A 9 14.80 2.39 14.23
C VAL A 9 16.09 2.52 13.43
N CYS A 10 16.99 1.54 13.55
CA CYS A 10 18.31 1.54 12.90
C CYS A 10 18.26 1.04 11.46
N GLY A 11 17.22 1.43 10.72
CA GLY A 11 16.97 0.92 9.38
C GLY A 11 15.56 1.24 8.90
N LYS A 12 14.91 0.25 8.28
CA LYS A 12 13.55 0.42 7.76
C LYS A 12 12.53 0.19 8.87
N SER A 13 11.66 1.17 9.08
CA SER A 13 10.54 1.08 10.04
C SER A 13 9.34 0.28 9.51
N SER A 14 9.32 -0.02 8.20
CA SER A 14 8.28 -0.83 7.56
C SER A 14 8.83 -1.52 6.30
N GLY A 15 8.13 -2.57 5.87
CA GLY A 15 8.51 -3.33 4.68
C GLY A 15 7.50 -4.43 4.35
N VAL A 16 7.72 -5.06 3.20
CA VAL A 16 6.93 -6.20 2.73
C VAL A 16 7.85 -7.41 2.61
N ILE A 17 7.35 -8.57 3.04
CA ILE A 17 8.05 -9.85 2.96
C ILE A 17 7.25 -10.83 2.11
N SER A 18 7.94 -11.60 1.27
CA SER A 18 7.34 -12.70 0.53
C SER A 18 7.40 -13.97 1.37
N MET A 19 6.23 -14.54 1.68
CA MET A 19 6.16 -15.79 2.44
C MET A 19 6.46 -16.98 1.51
N PRO A 20 7.34 -17.93 1.90
CA PRO A 20 7.59 -19.12 1.09
C PRO A 20 6.32 -19.95 0.87
N VAL A 21 6.12 -20.46 -0.35
CA VAL A 21 4.97 -21.30 -0.71
C VAL A 21 5.26 -22.76 -0.34
N ALA A 22 5.42 -23.01 0.97
CA ALA A 22 5.59 -24.36 1.51
C ALA A 22 4.64 -24.55 2.69
N ALA A 23 4.15 -25.78 2.86
CA ALA A 23 3.32 -26.12 4.02
C ALA A 23 4.09 -25.81 5.31
N ARG A 24 3.48 -25.04 6.22
CA ARG A 24 4.08 -24.61 7.49
C ARG A 24 5.38 -23.79 7.36
N ALA A 25 5.56 -23.09 6.24
CA ALA A 25 6.65 -22.12 6.14
C ALA A 25 6.58 -21.11 7.30
N THR A 26 7.73 -20.76 7.85
CA THR A 26 7.89 -19.70 8.86
C THR A 26 8.90 -18.68 8.34
N HIS A 27 8.78 -17.43 8.79
CA HIS A 27 9.71 -16.36 8.45
C HIS A 27 10.01 -15.55 9.70
N LYS A 28 11.28 -15.26 9.96
CA LYS A 28 11.72 -14.46 11.10
C LYS A 28 12.05 -13.04 10.65
N VAL A 29 11.37 -12.07 11.22
CA VAL A 29 11.65 -10.64 11.01
C VAL A 29 12.45 -10.13 12.19
N HIS A 30 13.50 -9.36 11.90
CA HIS A 30 14.33 -8.68 12.89
C HIS A 30 14.29 -7.17 12.63
N MET A 31 14.14 -6.38 13.68
CA MET A 31 14.18 -4.93 13.61
C MET A 31 15.16 -4.43 14.65
N GLU A 32 16.14 -3.63 14.21
CA GLU A 32 17.14 -3.04 15.08
C GLU A 32 16.66 -1.68 15.57
N VAL A 33 16.84 -1.44 16.87
CA VAL A 33 16.42 -0.20 17.51
C VAL A 33 17.50 0.32 18.45
N MET A 34 17.55 1.64 18.59
CA MET A 34 18.40 2.35 19.53
C MET A 34 17.56 3.11 20.54
N PRO A 35 17.88 3.01 21.84
CA PRO A 35 17.15 3.74 22.86
C PRO A 35 17.44 5.24 22.74
N LEU A 36 16.41 6.07 22.90
CA LEU A 36 16.54 7.52 22.88
C LEU A 36 16.68 8.13 24.27
N PHE A 37 16.27 7.40 25.31
CA PHE A 37 16.32 7.81 26.71
C PHE A 37 16.90 6.68 27.57
N ALA A 38 17.47 7.04 28.72
CA ALA A 38 17.91 6.06 29.72
C ALA A 38 16.72 5.59 30.59
N GLY A 39 16.86 4.41 31.20
CA GLY A 39 15.86 3.83 32.10
C GLY A 39 15.25 2.54 31.58
N TYR A 40 14.09 2.17 32.14
CA TYR A 40 13.36 0.96 31.76
C TYR A 40 12.51 1.23 30.52
N LEU A 41 12.95 0.72 29.38
CA LEU A 41 12.26 0.90 28.11
C LEU A 41 11.56 -0.39 27.67
N PRO A 42 10.22 -0.39 27.52
CA PRO A 42 9.51 -1.52 26.92
C PRO A 42 9.90 -1.66 25.45
N PHE A 43 10.01 -2.89 24.95
CA PHE A 43 10.24 -3.12 23.53
C PHE A 43 9.10 -2.52 22.69
N PRO A 44 9.39 -1.98 21.49
CA PRO A 44 8.38 -1.40 20.63
C PRO A 44 7.40 -2.47 20.10
N ASP A 45 6.16 -2.07 19.86
CA ASP A 45 5.18 -2.92 19.21
C ASP A 45 5.45 -3.01 17.69
N VAL A 46 5.35 -4.22 17.14
CA VAL A 46 5.58 -4.49 15.71
C VAL A 46 4.31 -5.10 15.12
N ARG A 47 3.68 -4.35 14.22
CA ARG A 47 2.42 -4.76 13.58
C ARG A 47 2.67 -5.44 12.25
N LEU A 48 2.16 -6.66 12.10
CA LEU A 48 2.23 -7.44 10.87
C LEU A 48 0.84 -7.63 10.26
N PHE A 49 0.77 -7.50 8.93
CA PHE A 49 -0.44 -7.71 8.15
C PHE A 49 -0.16 -8.60 6.95
N LYS A 50 -1.15 -9.39 6.57
CA LYS A 50 -1.16 -10.17 5.34
C LYS A 50 -1.82 -9.38 4.23
N TYR A 51 -1.14 -9.28 3.09
CA TYR A 51 -1.75 -8.79 1.86
C TYR A 51 -2.73 -9.83 1.32
N LEU A 52 -3.97 -9.41 1.04
CA LEU A 52 -4.96 -10.23 0.37
C LEU A 52 -4.93 -9.96 -1.14
N PRO A 53 -5.04 -11.01 -1.97
CA PRO A 53 -5.21 -10.81 -3.40
C PRO A 53 -6.44 -9.96 -3.69
N HIS A 54 -6.35 -9.19 -4.77
CA HIS A 54 -7.50 -8.59 -5.40
C HIS A 54 -8.32 -9.67 -6.07
N HIS A 55 -9.22 -10.28 -5.33
CA HIS A 55 -10.42 -10.81 -5.95
C HIS A 55 -11.22 -9.56 -6.31
N SER A 56 -11.16 -9.11 -7.56
CA SER A 56 -12.18 -8.22 -8.11
C SER A 56 -13.53 -8.75 -7.65
N ALA A 57 -14.43 -7.89 -7.22
CA ALA A 57 -15.77 -8.23 -6.76
C ALA A 57 -16.64 -8.83 -7.89
N HIS A 58 -16.22 -9.95 -8.45
CA HIS A 58 -16.80 -10.65 -9.60
C HIS A 58 -16.80 -12.17 -9.39
N SER A 59 -16.88 -12.65 -8.15
CA SER A 59 -17.17 -14.07 -7.87
C SER A 59 -18.53 -14.30 -7.21
N MET A 60 -19.42 -13.30 -7.22
CA MET A 60 -20.80 -13.41 -6.72
C MET A 60 -21.85 -12.91 -7.72
N GLN A 61 -21.63 -13.10 -9.02
CA GLN A 61 -22.72 -13.07 -9.99
C GLN A 61 -22.81 -14.44 -10.66
N LEU A 62 -23.37 -15.39 -9.89
CA LEU A 62 -24.26 -16.37 -10.49
C LEU A 62 -25.46 -15.55 -10.97
N ASP A 63 -25.52 -15.23 -12.26
CA ASP A 63 -26.78 -15.26 -13.01
C ASP A 63 -26.54 -14.98 -14.49
N ALA A 64 -27.37 -15.65 -15.27
CA ALA A 64 -27.26 -16.00 -16.67
C ALA A 64 -27.11 -14.81 -17.63
N ASP A 65 -26.51 -15.11 -18.79
CA ASP A 65 -26.71 -14.42 -20.06
C ASP A 65 -26.40 -12.91 -20.14
N SER A 66 -25.16 -12.60 -20.53
CA SER A 66 -24.86 -11.42 -21.36
C SER A 66 -23.67 -11.82 -22.26
N TRP A 67 -23.86 -12.43 -23.44
CA TRP A 67 -24.46 -11.83 -24.65
C TRP A 67 -24.07 -10.34 -24.67
N ILE A 68 -23.17 -9.82 -25.50
CA ILE A 68 -22.96 -10.06 -26.94
C ILE A 68 -21.53 -9.58 -27.28
N GLU A 69 -20.87 -10.25 -28.22
CA GLU A 69 -19.85 -9.66 -29.10
C GLU A 69 -20.39 -8.37 -29.76
N ASN A 70 -19.57 -7.34 -29.95
CA ASN A 70 -19.53 -6.63 -31.25
C ASN A 70 -18.45 -5.54 -31.28
N ASP A 71 -17.38 -5.86 -31.99
CA ASP A 71 -17.02 -5.32 -33.30
C ASP A 71 -17.15 -3.81 -33.63
N ASN A 72 -16.05 -3.33 -34.24
CA ASN A 72 -15.94 -2.35 -35.31
C ASN A 72 -15.86 -0.83 -35.03
N LEU A 73 -14.64 -0.32 -35.28
CA LEU A 73 -14.25 0.77 -36.18
C LEU A 73 -15.07 2.08 -36.18
N SER A 74 -14.37 3.21 -35.97
CA SER A 74 -14.40 4.29 -36.97
C SER A 74 -13.11 5.13 -36.92
N VAL A 75 -12.54 5.29 -38.11
CA VAL A 75 -11.49 6.25 -38.46
C VAL A 75 -12.19 7.58 -38.73
N ASP A 76 -11.69 8.68 -38.19
CA ASP A 76 -11.97 9.98 -38.79
C ASP A 76 -10.74 10.89 -38.80
N LYS A 77 -10.46 11.40 -40.01
CA LYS A 77 -9.42 12.36 -40.38
C LYS A 77 -10.09 13.74 -40.53
N ASN A 78 -9.47 14.80 -40.02
CA ASN A 78 -9.70 16.18 -40.45
C ASN A 78 -8.44 16.98 -40.08
N VAL A 79 -7.51 17.37 -40.96
CA VAL A 79 -7.51 18.39 -42.03
C VAL A 79 -7.60 19.84 -41.50
N ASP A 80 -6.46 20.52 -41.67
CA ASP A 80 -6.16 21.94 -41.89
C ASP A 80 -6.11 23.02 -40.77
N ASP A 81 -4.88 23.57 -40.68
CA ASP A 81 -4.44 24.97 -40.76
C ASP A 81 -4.68 26.03 -39.65
N GLN A 82 -3.58 26.75 -39.37
CA GLN A 82 -3.49 28.21 -39.25
C GLN A 82 -3.50 28.93 -37.87
N ALA A 83 -2.44 29.75 -37.72
CA ALA A 83 -2.30 31.05 -37.05
C ALA A 83 -1.81 31.15 -35.59
N ASP A 84 -0.59 31.68 -35.53
CA ASP A 84 0.08 32.48 -34.50
C ASP A 84 -0.80 33.19 -33.46
N SER A 85 -0.47 33.01 -32.18
CA SER A 85 -0.53 34.09 -31.19
C SER A 85 0.28 33.76 -29.94
N SER A 86 1.31 34.58 -29.73
CA SER A 86 2.06 34.70 -28.50
C SER A 86 1.17 35.06 -27.31
N SER A 87 1.17 34.27 -26.25
CA SER A 87 0.87 34.79 -24.92
C SER A 87 1.64 33.98 -23.87
N ILE A 88 2.78 34.53 -23.48
CA ILE A 88 3.46 34.19 -22.24
C ILE A 88 2.54 34.69 -21.13
N ARG A 89 1.80 33.77 -20.50
CA ARG A 89 1.23 34.00 -19.19
C ARG A 89 1.63 32.83 -18.31
N SER A 90 2.75 33.03 -17.61
CA SER A 90 3.07 32.33 -16.37
C SER A 90 1.89 32.50 -15.42
N ARG A 91 1.00 31.51 -15.39
CA ARG A 91 -0.10 31.43 -14.44
C ARG A 91 0.22 30.30 -13.50
N SER A 92 0.52 30.66 -12.26
CA SER A 92 0.49 29.79 -11.09
C SER A 92 -0.63 28.77 -11.20
N SER A 93 -0.30 27.49 -11.41
CA SER A 93 -1.29 26.42 -11.33
C SER A 93 -1.40 25.93 -9.88
N LEU A 94 -2.13 26.70 -9.08
CA LEU A 94 -2.74 26.19 -7.85
C LEU A 94 -3.96 25.34 -8.24
N HIS A 95 -3.71 24.24 -8.94
CA HIS A 95 -4.74 23.25 -9.28
C HIS A 95 -4.07 21.86 -9.38
N SER A 96 -3.72 21.28 -8.23
CA SER A 96 -3.76 19.82 -8.10
C SER A 96 -5.20 19.42 -7.74
N ALA A 97 -6.16 19.79 -8.58
CA ALA A 97 -7.51 19.32 -8.51
C ALA A 97 -7.71 18.38 -9.68
N ALA A 98 -7.71 17.08 -9.36
CA ALA A 98 -8.32 15.99 -10.11
C ALA A 98 -8.24 16.09 -11.64
N SER A 99 -7.24 15.44 -12.23
CA SER A 99 -7.26 15.13 -13.67
C SER A 99 -6.99 13.65 -13.88
N GLY A 100 -8.05 12.95 -14.31
CA GLY A 100 -8.02 11.58 -14.77
C GLY A 100 -8.65 10.60 -13.79
N GLU A 101 -9.83 10.09 -14.15
CA GLU A 101 -10.29 8.77 -13.71
C GLU A 101 -9.36 7.69 -14.30
N HIS A 102 -8.09 7.70 -13.90
CA HIS A 102 -7.37 6.45 -13.89
C HIS A 102 -8.12 5.62 -12.85
N LYS A 103 -8.90 4.63 -13.32
CA LYS A 103 -9.22 3.45 -12.52
C LYS A 103 -7.88 2.84 -12.10
N GLY A 104 -7.25 3.45 -11.11
CA GLY A 104 -6.12 2.89 -10.41
C GLY A 104 -6.58 1.52 -9.94
N LEU A 105 -5.69 0.53 -10.07
CA LEU A 105 -5.99 -0.78 -9.54
C LEU A 105 -6.43 -0.60 -8.07
N PRO A 106 -7.48 -1.31 -7.62
CA PRO A 106 -7.93 -1.20 -6.24
C PRO A 106 -6.75 -1.39 -5.29
N MET A 107 -6.72 -0.64 -4.18
CA MET A 107 -5.63 -0.74 -3.20
C MET A 107 -5.65 -2.09 -2.48
N PRO A 108 -4.51 -2.82 -2.38
CA PRO A 108 -4.45 -4.12 -1.71
C PRO A 108 -5.03 -4.09 -0.32
N ARG A 109 -5.90 -5.05 -0.01
CA ARG A 109 -6.49 -5.17 1.32
C ARG A 109 -5.49 -5.83 2.27
N LEU A 110 -5.38 -5.28 3.46
CA LEU A 110 -4.59 -5.83 4.56
C LEU A 110 -5.49 -6.60 5.52
N GLN A 111 -5.03 -7.77 5.96
CA GLN A 111 -5.69 -8.59 6.98
C GLN A 111 -4.74 -8.78 8.16
N SER A 112 -5.23 -8.65 9.38
CA SER A 112 -4.49 -9.06 10.57
C SER A 112 -4.30 -10.57 10.61
N PHE A 113 -3.20 -11.02 11.21
CA PHE A 113 -3.00 -12.44 11.48
C PHE A 113 -3.92 -12.92 12.61
N SER A 114 -4.37 -14.18 12.50
CA SER A 114 -5.10 -14.86 13.56
C SER A 114 -4.17 -15.24 14.71
N SER A 115 -4.76 -15.51 15.88
CA SER A 115 -4.01 -16.00 17.05
C SER A 115 -3.18 -17.24 16.69
N GLY A 116 -1.93 -17.28 17.15
CA GLY A 116 -0.98 -18.38 16.90
C GLY A 116 -0.22 -18.31 15.57
N GLN A 117 -0.54 -17.38 14.65
CA GLN A 117 0.18 -17.24 13.38
C GLN A 117 1.41 -16.32 13.47
N VAL A 118 1.42 -15.41 14.45
CA VAL A 118 2.54 -14.51 14.71
C VAL A 118 3.02 -14.75 16.13
N PHE A 119 4.33 -14.89 16.27
CA PHE A 119 4.99 -14.99 17.56
C PHE A 119 5.94 -13.80 17.72
N ASN A 120 5.76 -13.04 18.80
CA ASN A 120 6.67 -11.96 19.18
C ASN A 120 7.33 -12.31 20.51
N CYS A 121 8.62 -12.63 20.45
CA CYS A 121 9.40 -13.03 21.63
C CYS A 121 9.64 -11.89 22.62
N SER A 122 9.55 -10.62 22.20
CA SER A 122 9.79 -9.45 23.06
C SER A 122 8.51 -8.88 23.67
N THR A 123 7.37 -9.54 23.48
CA THR A 123 6.08 -9.11 24.02
C THR A 123 6.14 -9.00 25.54
N GLY A 124 5.81 -7.82 26.07
CA GLY A 124 5.80 -7.57 27.52
C GLY A 124 7.19 -7.50 28.16
N MET A 125 8.26 -7.53 27.37
CA MET A 125 9.63 -7.35 27.87
C MET A 125 10.01 -5.86 27.87
N GLN A 126 10.93 -5.51 28.76
CA GLN A 126 11.60 -4.22 28.80
C GLN A 126 13.08 -4.43 29.05
N ILE A 127 13.90 -3.46 28.67
CA ILE A 127 15.33 -3.46 28.97
C ILE A 127 15.69 -2.25 29.82
N LEU A 128 16.72 -2.40 30.64
CA LEU A 128 17.36 -1.29 31.34
C LEU A 128 18.48 -0.76 30.45
N VAL A 129 18.40 0.52 30.09
CA VAL A 129 19.39 1.28 29.31
C VAL A 129 20.10 2.28 30.20
#